data_AF-A0A9D5PKK3-F1
#
_entry.id   AF-A0A9D5PKK3-F1
#
_cell.length_a   1.000
_cell.length_b   1.000
_cell.length_c   1.000
_cell.angle_alpha   90.00
_cell.angle_beta   90.00
_cell.angle_gamma   90.00
#
_symmetry.space_group_name_H-M   'P 1'
#
loop_
_entity.id
_entity.type
_entity.pdbx_description
1 polymer ?
#
loop_
_entity_poly.entity_id
_entity_poly.type
_entity_poly.pdbx_seq_one_letter_code
_entity_poly.pdbx_strand_id
1 'polypeptide(L)'
;MNRTVFTEAYFQERKECRNIASNTVMQHSLKSALKKKIVKGILVSSILLVLFGTLLLVLPAFKVKSIHVEGAQSVAEESVISASGVSIGDEILELNKDEIINRIAKTEGVESVSVRTSLSGISIEITEK
;
A
#
# COMPACT_ATOMS: atom_id res chain seq x y z
N MET A 1 -8.11 -76.54 22.48
CA MET A 1 -7.67 -75.22 21.97
C MET A 1 -8.77 -74.21 22.25
N ASN A 2 -8.50 -73.21 23.10
CA ASN A 2 -9.53 -72.42 23.80
C ASN A 2 -10.03 -71.25 22.92
N ARG A 3 -11.31 -71.24 22.55
CA ARG A 3 -11.92 -70.26 21.60
C ARG A 3 -11.86 -68.80 22.08
N THR A 4 -11.76 -68.59 23.40
CA THR A 4 -11.76 -67.27 24.03
C THR A 4 -10.46 -66.49 23.81
N VAL A 5 -9.31 -67.18 23.77
CA VAL A 5 -8.00 -66.55 23.55
C VAL A 5 -7.89 -66.05 22.11
N PHE A 6 -8.48 -66.78 21.17
CA PHE A 6 -8.55 -66.40 19.77
C PHE A 6 -9.44 -65.16 19.59
N THR A 7 -10.61 -65.09 20.23
CA THR A 7 -11.50 -63.92 20.11
C THR A 7 -10.89 -62.64 20.66
N GLU A 8 -10.14 -62.70 21.77
CA GLU A 8 -9.46 -61.52 22.35
C GLU A 8 -8.34 -61.01 21.44
N ALA A 9 -7.54 -61.91 20.86
CA ALA A 9 -6.49 -61.54 19.91
C ALA A 9 -7.06 -60.81 18.69
N TYR A 10 -8.14 -61.33 18.09
CA TYR A 10 -8.80 -60.71 16.94
C TYR A 10 -9.43 -59.35 17.28
N PHE A 11 -9.92 -59.18 18.51
CA PHE A 11 -10.52 -57.92 18.93
C PHE A 11 -9.46 -56.84 19.17
N GLN A 12 -8.28 -57.23 19.67
CA GLN A 12 -7.14 -56.32 19.83
C GLN A 12 -6.59 -55.86 18.48
N GLU A 13 -6.37 -56.79 17.54
CA GLU A 13 -5.88 -56.47 16.19
C GLU A 13 -6.81 -55.50 15.45
N ARG A 14 -8.13 -55.68 15.60
CA ARG A 14 -9.13 -54.76 15.03
C ARG A 14 -9.13 -53.38 15.67
N LYS A 15 -8.79 -53.24 16.95
CA LYS A 15 -8.68 -51.93 17.61
C LYS A 15 -7.44 -51.19 17.11
N GLU A 16 -6.30 -51.86 16.98
CA GLU A 16 -5.08 -51.27 16.44
C GLU A 16 -5.25 -50.82 14.99
N CYS A 17 -5.82 -51.66 14.12
CA CYS A 17 -6.06 -51.28 12.72
C CYS A 17 -6.99 -50.06 12.61
N ARG A 18 -8.01 -49.95 13.48
CA ARG A 18 -8.92 -48.79 13.52
C ARG A 18 -8.20 -47.51 13.96
N ASN A 19 -7.32 -47.61 14.95
CA ASN A 19 -6.55 -46.48 15.46
C ASN A 19 -5.51 -46.00 14.43
N ILE A 20 -4.86 -46.91 13.71
CA ILE A 20 -3.90 -46.57 12.64
C ILE A 20 -4.64 -45.90 11.47
N ALA A 21 -5.79 -46.42 11.05
CA ALA A 21 -6.59 -45.82 9.99
C ALA A 21 -7.09 -44.41 10.37
N SER A 22 -7.62 -44.25 11.59
CA SER A 22 -8.05 -42.94 12.12
C SER A 22 -6.88 -41.94 12.21
N ASN A 23 -5.74 -42.42 12.72
CA ASN A 23 -4.42 -41.78 12.72
C ASN A 23 -4.09 -41.11 11.38
N THR A 24 -4.04 -41.95 10.36
CA THR A 24 -3.62 -41.61 9.00
C THR A 24 -4.58 -40.63 8.31
N VAL A 25 -5.89 -40.82 8.47
CA VAL A 25 -6.90 -39.93 7.88
C VAL A 25 -6.85 -38.53 8.51
N MET A 26 -6.68 -38.45 9.83
CA MET A 26 -6.54 -37.17 10.54
C MET A 26 -5.23 -36.44 10.18
N GLN A 27 -4.13 -37.16 10.03
CA GLN A 27 -2.86 -36.58 9.55
C GLN A 27 -2.98 -36.02 8.12
N HIS A 28 -3.72 -36.69 7.24
CA HIS A 28 -3.95 -36.24 5.88
C HIS A 28 -4.86 -35.00 5.80
N SER A 29 -5.90 -34.90 6.64
CA SER A 29 -6.81 -33.74 6.68
C SER A 29 -6.11 -32.48 7.22
N LEU A 30 -5.24 -32.60 8.22
CA LEU A 30 -4.46 -31.48 8.75
C LEU A 30 -3.42 -30.99 7.73
N LYS A 31 -2.67 -31.90 7.08
CA LYS A 31 -1.69 -31.54 6.04
C LYS A 31 -2.35 -30.86 4.84
N SER A 32 -3.53 -31.30 4.41
CA SER A 32 -4.26 -30.68 3.29
C SER A 32 -4.86 -29.32 3.65
N ALA A 33 -5.31 -29.12 4.90
CA ALA A 33 -5.76 -27.81 5.39
C ALA A 33 -4.60 -26.78 5.49
N LEU A 34 -3.43 -27.22 5.98
CA LEU A 34 -2.24 -26.37 6.06
C LEU A 34 -1.71 -25.99 4.67
N LYS A 35 -1.65 -26.95 3.72
CA LYS A 35 -1.29 -26.67 2.32
C LYS A 35 -2.22 -25.64 1.68
N LYS A 36 -3.53 -25.73 1.92
CA LYS A 36 -4.51 -24.73 1.43
C LYS A 36 -4.29 -23.34 2.02
N LYS A 37 -3.94 -23.24 3.31
CA LYS A 37 -3.61 -21.95 3.95
C LYS A 37 -2.32 -21.34 3.38
N ILE A 38 -1.28 -22.15 3.18
CA ILE A 38 -0.01 -21.71 2.60
C ILE A 38 -0.21 -21.24 1.16
N VAL A 39 -0.91 -22.03 0.32
CA VAL A 39 -1.19 -21.65 -1.07
C VAL A 39 -2.01 -20.37 -1.15
N LYS A 40 -3.03 -20.20 -0.29
CA LYS A 40 -3.77 -18.93 -0.20
C LYS A 40 -2.86 -17.77 0.22
N GLY A 41 -1.98 -17.98 1.19
CA GLY A 41 -1.03 -16.97 1.64
C GLY A 41 -0.07 -16.53 0.54
N ILE A 42 0.49 -17.48 -0.22
CA ILE A 42 1.36 -17.20 -1.36
C ILE A 42 0.60 -16.46 -2.46
N LEU A 43 -0.64 -16.86 -2.75
CA LEU A 43 -1.46 -16.18 -3.76
C LEU A 43 -1.72 -14.71 -3.40
N VAL A 44 -2.11 -14.46 -2.15
CA VAL A 44 -2.36 -13.11 -1.63
C VAL A 44 -1.06 -12.29 -1.59
N SER A 45 0.04 -12.88 -1.13
CA SER A 45 1.35 -12.24 -1.11
C SER A 45 1.85 -11.89 -2.52
N SER A 46 1.61 -12.76 -3.50
CA SER A 46 1.96 -12.51 -4.91
C SER A 46 1.17 -11.33 -5.47
N ILE A 47 -0.14 -11.27 -5.21
CA ILE A 47 -0.98 -10.14 -5.63
C ILE A 47 -0.51 -8.83 -4.97
N LEU A 48 -0.20 -8.86 -3.67
CA LEU A 48 0.34 -7.71 -2.95
C LEU A 48 1.68 -7.23 -3.54
N LEU A 49 2.58 -8.15 -3.86
CA LEU A 49 3.87 -7.83 -4.49
C LEU A 49 3.69 -7.17 -5.87
N VAL A 50 2.77 -7.69 -6.69
CA VAL A 50 2.45 -7.09 -7.99
C VAL A 50 1.89 -5.69 -7.80
N LEU A 51 0.93 -5.50 -6.89
CA LEU A 51 0.35 -4.18 -6.62
C LEU A 51 1.41 -3.18 -6.14
N PHE A 52 2.26 -3.56 -5.18
CA PHE A 52 3.36 -2.72 -4.71
C PHE A 52 4.37 -2.40 -5.81
N GLY A 53 4.75 -3.41 -6.61
CA GLY A 53 5.66 -3.21 -7.74
C GLY A 53 5.10 -2.24 -8.78
N THR A 54 3.80 -2.36 -9.11
CA THR A 54 3.14 -1.42 -10.03
C THR A 54 3.04 -0.01 -9.45
N LEU A 55 2.77 0.12 -8.14
CA LEU A 55 2.68 1.43 -7.49
C LEU A 55 4.02 2.18 -7.54
N LEU A 56 5.14 1.47 -7.33
CA LEU A 56 6.49 2.04 -7.47
C LEU A 56 6.81 2.52 -8.89
N LEU A 57 6.23 1.89 -9.92
CA LEU A 57 6.39 2.34 -11.31
C LEU A 57 5.51 3.56 -11.66
N VAL A 58 4.39 3.75 -10.95
CA VAL A 58 3.50 4.90 -11.16
C VAL A 58 3.95 6.13 -10.34
N LEU A 59 4.64 5.94 -9.21
CA LEU A 59 5.23 7.02 -8.42
C LEU A 59 6.04 8.06 -9.24
N PRO A 60 6.99 7.68 -10.11
CA PRO A 60 7.77 8.63 -10.91
C PRO A 60 6.95 9.38 -11.97
N ALA A 61 5.69 9.00 -12.22
CA ALA A 61 4.82 9.71 -13.16
C ALA A 61 4.23 11.01 -12.58
N PHE A 62 4.27 11.21 -11.25
CA PHE A 62 3.75 12.39 -10.56
C PHE A 62 4.78 13.52 -10.50
N LYS A 63 5.18 14.01 -11.67
CA LYS A 63 6.07 15.17 -11.79
C LYS A 63 5.28 16.44 -12.05
N VAL A 64 5.75 17.55 -11.51
CA VAL A 64 5.22 18.89 -11.81
C VAL A 64 5.48 19.20 -13.28
N LYS A 65 4.42 19.27 -14.10
CA LYS A 65 4.53 19.67 -15.52
C LYS A 65 4.15 21.13 -15.75
N SER A 66 3.25 21.66 -14.92
CA SER A 66 2.82 23.06 -14.96
C SER A 66 2.65 23.63 -13.56
N ILE A 67 2.91 24.93 -13.45
CA ILE A 67 2.66 25.75 -12.27
C ILE A 67 1.74 26.87 -12.73
N HIS A 68 0.61 27.05 -12.07
CA HIS A 68 -0.34 28.12 -12.35
C HIS A 68 -0.48 28.99 -11.11
N VAL A 69 -0.32 30.30 -11.28
CA VAL A 69 -0.50 31.30 -10.23
C VAL A 69 -1.77 32.07 -10.53
N GLU A 70 -2.67 32.13 -9.57
CA GLU A 70 -3.94 32.86 -9.65
C GLU A 70 -3.99 33.94 -8.56
N GLY A 71 -4.62 35.07 -8.84
CA GLY A 71 -4.77 36.17 -7.89
C GLY A 71 -3.58 37.13 -7.79
N ALA A 72 -2.53 36.92 -8.60
CA ALA A 72 -1.43 37.85 -8.80
C ALA A 72 -1.89 39.04 -9.67
N GLN A 73 -2.16 40.20 -9.06
CA GLN A 73 -2.49 41.45 -9.76
C GLN A 73 -1.31 42.44 -9.70
N SER A 74 -0.69 42.58 -8.53
CA SER A 74 0.43 43.49 -8.26
C SER A 74 1.74 42.74 -8.04
N VAL A 75 1.69 41.52 -7.49
CA VAL A 75 2.86 40.67 -7.28
C VAL A 75 3.20 39.94 -8.57
N ALA A 76 4.46 39.98 -9.00
CA ALA A 76 4.89 39.26 -10.19
C ALA A 76 4.79 37.74 -9.99
N GLU A 77 4.21 37.03 -10.96
CA GLU A 77 4.05 35.57 -10.91
C GLU A 77 5.40 34.86 -10.71
N GLU A 78 6.47 35.32 -11.37
CA GLU A 78 7.81 34.75 -11.18
C GLU A 78 8.31 34.86 -9.74
N SER A 79 7.94 35.93 -9.01
CA SER A 79 8.31 36.11 -7.61
C SER A 79 7.62 35.06 -6.73
N VAL A 80 6.34 34.79 -6.99
CA VAL A 80 5.55 33.77 -6.27
C VAL A 80 6.10 32.36 -6.56
N ILE A 81 6.40 32.07 -7.83
CA ILE A 81 6.99 30.79 -8.23
C ILE A 81 8.37 30.61 -7.56
N SER A 82 9.21 31.64 -7.58
CA SER A 82 10.52 31.59 -6.92
C SER A 82 10.40 31.44 -5.40
N ALA A 83 9.45 32.11 -4.77
CA ALA A 83 9.22 32.00 -3.32
C ALA A 83 8.66 30.62 -2.93
N SER A 84 7.89 29.98 -3.81
CA SER A 84 7.36 28.63 -3.58
C SER A 84 8.48 27.59 -3.44
N GLY A 85 9.61 27.80 -4.13
CA GLY A 85 10.72 26.86 -4.19
C GLY A 85 10.38 25.57 -4.94
N VAL A 86 9.34 25.58 -5.78
CA VAL A 86 8.94 24.44 -6.62
C VAL A 86 9.31 24.71 -8.07
N SER A 87 9.87 23.70 -8.72
CA SER A 87 10.27 23.72 -10.13
C SER A 87 9.55 22.68 -10.96
N ILE A 88 9.50 22.90 -12.28
CA ILE A 88 9.03 21.90 -13.24
C ILE A 88 9.97 20.69 -13.17
N GLY A 89 9.40 19.49 -13.04
CA GLY A 89 10.14 18.23 -12.91
C GLY A 89 10.25 17.70 -11.48
N ASP A 90 9.93 18.53 -10.48
CA ASP A 90 9.87 18.12 -9.08
C ASP A 90 8.78 17.05 -8.85
N GLU A 91 8.99 16.24 -7.83
CA GLU A 91 8.10 15.14 -7.49
C GLU A 91 6.95 15.66 -6.64
N ILE A 92 5.73 15.68 -7.19
CA ILE A 92 4.53 16.25 -6.55
C ILE A 92 4.26 15.61 -5.17
N LEU A 93 4.64 14.35 -5.01
CA LEU A 93 4.44 13.58 -3.77
C LEU A 93 5.41 13.97 -2.65
N GLU A 94 6.58 14.52 -2.97
CA GLU A 94 7.57 14.97 -1.99
C GLU A 94 7.28 16.40 -1.49
N LEU A 95 6.46 17.16 -2.23
CA LEU A 95 6.19 18.55 -1.93
C LEU A 95 5.39 18.74 -0.64
N ASN A 96 5.96 19.51 0.29
CA ASN A 96 5.28 19.94 1.50
C ASN A 96 4.49 21.24 1.24
N LYS A 97 3.16 21.11 1.14
CA LYS A 97 2.25 22.24 0.89
C LYS A 97 2.34 23.32 1.98
N ASP A 98 2.41 22.91 3.24
CA ASP A 98 2.45 23.84 4.37
C ASP A 98 3.74 24.66 4.35
N GLU A 99 4.85 24.03 3.97
CA GLU A 99 6.12 24.73 3.80
C GLU A 99 6.07 25.73 2.63
N ILE A 100 5.50 25.32 1.49
CA ILE A 100 5.32 26.19 0.32
C ILE A 100 4.45 27.41 0.69
N ILE A 101 3.32 27.18 1.36
CA ILE A 101 2.42 28.25 1.84
C ILE A 101 3.17 29.21 2.75
N ASN A 102 3.93 28.69 3.73
CA ASN A 102 4.70 29.50 4.67
C ASN A 102 5.83 30.31 4.01
N ARG A 103 6.42 29.81 2.92
CA ARG A 103 7.43 30.55 2.17
C ARG A 103 6.79 31.68 1.35
N ILE A 104 5.71 31.39 0.63
CA ILE A 104 5.01 32.38 -0.20
C ILE A 104 4.40 33.49 0.67
N ALA A 105 3.80 33.14 1.82
CA ALA A 105 3.19 34.10 2.74
C ALA A 105 4.19 35.11 3.36
N LYS A 106 5.50 34.85 3.26
CA LYS A 106 6.55 35.80 3.68
C LYS A 106 6.91 36.82 2.61
N THR A 107 6.39 36.65 1.39
CA THR A 107 6.62 37.57 0.27
C THR A 107 5.84 38.86 0.50
N GLU A 108 6.44 40.01 0.23
CA GLU A 108 5.74 41.30 0.35
C GLU A 108 4.55 41.37 -0.60
N GLY A 109 3.45 41.98 -0.14
CA GLY A 109 2.21 42.14 -0.91
C GLY A 109 1.25 40.94 -0.86
N VAL A 110 1.62 39.83 -0.21
CA VAL A 110 0.76 38.66 -0.05
C VAL A 110 0.03 38.69 1.30
N GLU A 111 -1.30 38.62 1.29
CA GLU A 111 -2.14 38.49 2.49
C GLU A 111 -2.44 37.02 2.80
N SER A 112 -2.82 36.24 1.79
CA SER A 112 -3.21 34.83 1.97
C SER A 112 -2.75 33.96 0.80
N VAL A 113 -2.51 32.67 1.05
CA VAL A 113 -2.02 31.71 0.07
C VAL A 113 -2.74 30.38 0.22
N SER A 114 -3.15 29.80 -0.91
CA SER A 114 -3.77 28.48 -1.02
C SER A 114 -3.04 27.68 -2.10
N VAL A 115 -2.57 26.47 -1.75
CA VAL A 115 -1.82 25.61 -2.68
C VAL A 115 -2.61 24.33 -2.94
N ARG A 116 -2.90 24.07 -4.21
CA ARG A 116 -3.58 22.85 -4.68
C ARG A 116 -2.65 22.08 -5.61
N THR A 117 -2.56 20.78 -5.38
CA THR A 117 -1.79 19.86 -6.24
C THR A 117 -2.74 19.03 -7.08
N SER A 118 -2.45 18.93 -8.38
CA SER A 118 -3.14 18.05 -9.31
C SER A 118 -2.23 16.88 -9.72
N LEU A 119 -2.72 16.00 -10.60
CA LEU A 119 -1.98 14.84 -11.08
C LEU A 119 -0.70 15.21 -11.86
N SER A 120 -0.61 16.43 -12.39
CA SER A 120 0.48 16.85 -13.29
C SER A 120 0.90 18.31 -13.11
N GLY A 121 0.53 18.94 -12.00
CA GLY A 121 0.87 20.34 -11.79
C GLY A 121 0.35 20.89 -10.47
N ILE A 122 0.66 22.15 -10.22
CA ILE A 122 0.33 22.85 -8.98
C ILE A 122 -0.36 24.16 -9.33
N SER A 123 -1.42 24.46 -8.59
CA SER A 123 -2.11 25.73 -8.62
C SER A 123 -1.85 26.45 -7.30
N ILE A 124 -1.34 27.67 -7.39
CA ILE A 124 -1.07 28.56 -6.27
C ILE A 124 -2.04 29.72 -6.41
N GLU A 125 -2.95 29.86 -5.47
CA GLU A 125 -3.90 30.96 -5.39
C GLU A 125 -3.43 31.92 -4.29
N ILE A 126 -3.26 33.19 -4.63
CA ILE A 126 -2.84 34.23 -3.69
C ILE A 126 -3.90 35.32 -3.56
N THR A 127 -3.98 35.90 -2.38
CA THR A 127 -4.73 37.14 -2.13
C THR A 127 -3.74 38.22 -1.77
N GLU A 128 -3.81 39.35 -2.45
CA GLU A 128 -2.93 40.50 -2.21
C GLU A 128 -3.52 41.45 -1.16
N LYS A 129 -2.62 42.18 -0.49
CA LYS A 129 -2.95 43.17 0.55
C LYS A 129 -3.12 44.58 0.02
#